data_AF-A0A2A8H496-F1
#
_entry.id   AF-A0A2A8H496-F1
#
_cell.length_a   1.000
_cell.length_b   1.000
_cell.length_c   1.000
_cell.angle_alpha   90.00
_cell.angle_beta   90.00
_cell.angle_gamma   90.00
#
_symmetry.space_group_name_H-M   'P 1'
#
loop_
_entity.id
_entity.type
_entity.pdbx_description
1 polymer ?
#
loop_
_entity_poly.entity_id
_entity_poly.type
_entity_poly.pdbx_seq_one_letter_code
_entity_poly.pdbx_strand_id
1 'polypeptide(L)'
;MFTVDPKQAKGFDQVKPGEYEVTVVKYDQTTSQNGNPRIIVDYEIRSDVAQPHQGQHIRFDNFVVTENSMWRLHAVSTAVGLAGRNFRSYKEWGDTLMHKSLRLVVGEREYNGKKYPQVNGFKPSEVAPPRRIEISDSDVPF
;
A
#
# COMPACT_ATOMS: atom_id res chain seq x y z
N MET A 1 -10.19 6.31 35.31
CA MET A 1 -9.39 7.53 35.06
C MET A 1 -8.06 7.07 34.47
N PHE A 2 -7.67 7.50 33.28
CA PHE A 2 -6.39 7.13 32.66
C PHE A 2 -5.52 8.37 32.49
N THR A 3 -4.21 8.18 32.63
CA THR A 3 -3.21 9.24 32.50
C THR A 3 -2.46 9.03 31.19
N VAL A 4 -2.42 10.07 30.35
CA VAL A 4 -1.64 10.04 29.12
C VAL A 4 -0.16 10.22 29.48
N ASP A 5 0.66 9.19 29.24
CA ASP A 5 2.12 9.27 29.38
C ASP A 5 2.75 9.50 27.99
N PRO A 6 3.26 10.70 27.69
CA PRO A 6 3.94 10.97 26.43
C PRO A 6 5.20 10.12 26.22
N LYS A 7 5.79 9.53 27.27
CA LYS A 7 6.92 8.60 27.14
C LYS A 7 6.50 7.24 26.59
N GLN A 8 5.23 6.89 26.70
CA GLN A 8 4.66 5.70 26.06
C GLN A 8 4.25 5.95 24.60
N ALA A 9 4.18 7.21 24.17
CA ALA A 9 4.04 7.53 22.76
C ALA A 9 5.36 7.16 22.06
N LYS A 10 5.43 5.93 21.52
CA LYS A 10 6.50 5.55 20.59
C LYS A 10 6.50 6.59 19.47
N GLY A 11 7.62 7.28 19.31
CA GLY A 11 7.82 8.21 18.20
C GLY A 11 7.49 7.55 16.87
N PHE A 12 7.02 8.34 15.92
CA PHE A 12 6.76 7.87 14.56
C PHE A 12 8.10 7.60 13.87
N ASP A 13 8.56 6.34 13.89
CA ASP A 13 9.71 5.91 13.10
C ASP A 13 9.30 5.83 11.64
N GLN A 14 9.81 6.75 10.83
CA GLN A 14 9.59 6.75 9.39
C GLN A 14 10.08 5.45 8.75
N VAL A 15 9.28 4.89 7.84
CA VAL A 15 9.65 3.72 7.04
C VAL A 15 10.95 4.01 6.28
N LYS A 16 11.99 3.22 6.56
CA LYS A 16 13.31 3.35 5.92
C LYS A 16 13.29 2.76 4.50
N PRO A 17 14.23 3.15 3.61
CA PRO A 17 14.42 2.46 2.35
C PRO A 17 14.60 0.95 2.54
N GLY A 18 13.98 0.16 1.66
CA GLY A 18 14.00 -1.29 1.75
C GLY A 18 12.87 -1.94 0.96
N GLU A 19 12.76 -3.26 1.07
CA GLU A 19 11.68 -4.03 0.47
C GLU A 19 10.72 -4.52 1.54
N TYR A 20 9.42 -4.35 1.29
CA TYR A 20 8.38 -4.63 2.27
C TYR A 20 7.26 -5.45 1.65
N GLU A 21 6.86 -6.52 2.32
CA GLU A 21 5.62 -7.24 2.05
C GLU A 21 4.46 -6.40 2.58
N VAL A 22 3.55 -6.01 1.68
CA VAL A 22 2.44 -5.11 2.01
C VAL A 22 1.12 -5.65 1.50
N THR A 23 0.04 -5.09 2.02
CA THR A 23 -1.33 -5.28 1.51
C THR A 23 -1.92 -3.93 1.12
N VAL A 24 -2.64 -3.89 0.00
CA VAL A 24 -3.40 -2.70 -0.40
C VAL A 24 -4.60 -2.53 0.54
N VAL A 25 -4.65 -1.42 1.27
CA VAL A 25 -5.68 -1.19 2.31
C VAL A 25 -6.64 -0.06 1.96
N LYS A 26 -6.25 0.82 1.05
CA LYS A 26 -7.11 1.91 0.58
C LYS A 26 -6.71 2.34 -0.82
N TYR A 27 -7.69 2.81 -1.59
CA TYR A 27 -7.42 3.68 -2.73
C TYR A 27 -8.41 4.85 -2.77
N ASP A 28 -7.98 5.97 -3.33
CA ASP A 28 -8.81 7.13 -3.62
C ASP A 28 -8.68 7.53 -5.09
N GLN A 29 -9.74 8.07 -5.67
CA GLN A 29 -9.72 8.67 -7.00
C GLN A 29 -9.80 10.18 -6.92
N THR A 30 -8.95 10.83 -7.70
CA THR A 30 -8.85 12.28 -7.73
C THR A 30 -8.31 12.73 -9.08
N THR A 31 -8.07 14.02 -9.18
CA THR A 31 -7.44 14.66 -10.33
C THR A 31 -6.08 15.22 -9.88
N SER A 32 -5.08 15.13 -10.75
CA SER A 32 -3.79 15.79 -10.53
C SER A 32 -3.90 17.31 -10.72
N GLN A 33 -2.88 18.06 -10.32
CA GLN A 33 -2.86 19.53 -10.51
C GLN A 33 -3.01 19.94 -11.98
N ASN A 34 -2.57 19.07 -12.91
CA ASN A 34 -2.63 19.32 -14.36
C ASN A 34 -3.92 18.76 -15.00
N GLY A 35 -4.92 18.38 -14.23
CA GLY A 35 -6.20 17.88 -14.76
C GLY A 35 -6.23 16.39 -15.13
N ASN A 36 -5.11 15.66 -15.03
CA ASN A 36 -5.08 14.24 -15.36
C ASN A 36 -5.73 13.37 -14.27
N PRO A 37 -6.47 12.30 -14.63
CA PRO A 37 -6.98 11.34 -13.65
C PRO A 37 -5.84 10.74 -12.82
N ARG A 38 -6.11 10.53 -11.53
CA ARG A 38 -5.11 10.04 -10.58
C ARG A 38 -5.76 9.09 -9.58
N ILE A 39 -5.10 7.96 -9.35
CA ILE A 39 -5.45 7.02 -8.30
C ILE A 39 -4.36 7.11 -7.23
N ILE A 40 -4.77 7.21 -5.97
CA ILE A 40 -3.86 7.23 -4.83
C ILE A 40 -4.07 5.93 -4.09
N VAL A 41 -2.99 5.19 -3.84
CA VAL A 41 -3.04 3.90 -3.15
C VAL A 41 -2.27 4.01 -1.83
N ASP A 42 -2.87 3.48 -0.76
CA ASP A 42 -2.22 3.29 0.52
C ASP A 42 -2.02 1.80 0.79
N TYR A 43 -0.86 1.49 1.36
CA TYR A 43 -0.47 0.14 1.70
C TYR A 43 -0.19 0.02 3.20
N GLU A 44 -0.47 -1.14 3.76
CA GLU A 44 -0.04 -1.51 5.10
C GLU A 44 1.08 -2.54 5.02
N ILE A 45 2.17 -2.32 5.75
CA ILE A 45 3.26 -3.29 5.89
C ILE A 45 2.74 -4.46 6.73
N ARG A 46 2.69 -5.63 6.10
CA ARG A 46 2.07 -6.85 6.66
C ARG A 46 2.67 -7.20 8.03
N SER A 47 1.81 -7.23 9.05
CA SER A 47 2.18 -7.63 10.41
C SER A 47 2.34 -9.14 10.60
N ASP A 48 1.82 -9.94 9.65
CA ASP A 48 1.96 -11.40 9.66
C ASP A 48 3.31 -11.89 9.10
N VAL A 49 4.13 -10.99 8.57
CA VAL A 49 5.46 -11.28 8.02
C VAL A 49 6.53 -10.71 8.93
N ALA A 50 7.55 -11.51 9.27
CA ALA A 50 8.69 -11.06 10.07
C ALA A 50 9.59 -10.08 9.28
N GLN A 51 9.26 -8.79 9.34
CA GLN A 51 9.96 -7.69 8.67
C GLN A 51 9.96 -6.41 9.53
N PRO A 52 10.79 -5.39 9.24
CA PRO A 52 10.71 -4.11 9.96
C PRO A 52 9.44 -3.33 9.62
N HIS A 53 9.05 -2.39 10.50
CA HIS A 53 7.93 -1.46 10.29
C HIS A 53 6.53 -2.11 10.11
N GLN A 54 6.31 -3.32 10.62
CA GLN A 54 5.00 -4.00 10.64
C GLN A 54 3.87 -3.11 11.16
N GLY A 55 2.72 -3.14 10.48
CA GLY A 55 1.52 -2.34 10.79
C GLY A 55 1.62 -0.86 10.42
N GLN A 56 2.79 -0.37 10.00
CA GLN A 56 2.90 0.97 9.47
C GLN A 56 2.32 1.08 8.06
N HIS A 57 1.90 2.29 7.70
CA HIS A 57 1.31 2.57 6.40
C HIS A 57 2.28 3.32 5.49
N ILE A 58 2.43 2.84 4.26
CA ILE A 58 3.05 3.59 3.17
C ILE A 58 1.90 4.25 2.41
N ARG A 59 1.79 5.57 2.53
CA ARG A 59 0.64 6.33 2.04
C ARG A 59 0.98 7.17 0.82
N PHE A 60 -0.06 7.56 0.11
CA PHE A 60 0.00 8.52 -0.98
C PHE A 60 0.86 8.05 -2.15
N ASP A 61 0.80 6.77 -2.52
CA ASP A 61 1.40 6.32 -3.77
C ASP A 61 0.52 6.76 -4.94
N ASN A 62 1.05 7.61 -5.82
CA ASN A 62 0.29 8.29 -6.85
C ASN A 62 0.45 7.58 -8.20
N PHE A 63 -0.68 7.15 -8.78
CA PHE A 63 -0.79 6.64 -10.13
C PHE A 63 -1.50 7.68 -10.99
N VAL A 64 -0.73 8.54 -11.64
CA VAL A 64 -1.28 9.54 -12.57
C VAL A 64 -1.44 8.89 -13.94
N VAL A 65 -2.63 8.99 -14.52
CA VAL A 65 -2.95 8.43 -15.84
C VAL A 65 -2.41 9.37 -16.91
N THR A 66 -1.16 9.15 -17.30
CA THR A 66 -0.50 9.80 -18.44
C THR A 66 0.38 8.78 -19.14
N GLU A 67 0.64 8.96 -20.43
CA GLU A 67 1.49 8.07 -21.22
C GLU A 67 2.84 7.78 -20.54
N ASN A 68 3.50 8.82 -20.04
CA ASN A 68 4.79 8.73 -19.34
C ASN A 68 4.73 7.99 -17.99
N SER A 69 3.55 7.87 -17.38
CA SER A 69 3.37 7.27 -16.04
C SER A 69 2.65 5.92 -16.08
N MET A 70 2.11 5.52 -17.24
CA MET A 70 1.35 4.27 -17.41
C MET A 70 2.15 3.02 -17.03
N TRP A 71 3.48 3.06 -17.17
CA TRP A 71 4.35 1.94 -16.78
C TRP A 71 4.16 1.52 -15.32
N ARG A 72 3.85 2.45 -14.40
CA ARG A 72 3.59 2.11 -12.98
C ARG A 72 2.33 1.28 -12.83
N LEU A 73 1.25 1.61 -13.54
CA LEU A 73 0.02 0.80 -13.52
C LEU A 73 0.31 -0.61 -14.04
N HIS A 74 1.10 -0.75 -15.11
CA HIS A 74 1.49 -2.06 -15.64
C HIS A 74 2.37 -2.86 -14.67
N ALA A 75 3.33 -2.20 -14.02
CA ALA A 75 4.25 -2.82 -13.08
C ALA A 75 3.50 -3.39 -11.84
N VAL A 76 2.65 -2.58 -11.21
CA VAL A 76 1.87 -3.05 -10.05
C VAL A 76 0.87 -4.12 -10.46
N SER A 77 0.21 -3.98 -11.60
CA SER A 77 -0.75 -4.99 -12.10
C SER A 77 -0.07 -6.32 -12.36
N THR A 78 1.14 -6.30 -12.93
CA THR A 78 1.94 -7.52 -13.13
C THR A 78 2.34 -8.15 -11.80
N ALA A 79 2.81 -7.34 -10.84
CA ALA A 79 3.20 -7.81 -9.51
C ALA A 79 2.05 -8.53 -8.77
N VAL A 80 0.80 -8.10 -9.00
CA VAL A 80 -0.38 -8.70 -8.36
C VAL A 80 -1.12 -9.72 -9.24
N GLY A 81 -0.50 -10.19 -10.33
CA GLY A 81 -1.04 -11.24 -11.19
C GLY A 81 -2.23 -10.81 -12.07
N LEU A 82 -2.32 -9.52 -12.42
CA LEU A 82 -3.36 -8.95 -13.27
C LEU A 82 -2.86 -8.65 -14.71
N ALA A 83 -1.67 -9.15 -15.07
CA ALA A 83 -1.13 -8.98 -16.42
C ALA A 83 -2.09 -9.57 -17.47
N GLY A 84 -2.30 -8.84 -18.57
CA GLY A 84 -3.20 -9.23 -19.66
C GLY A 84 -4.70 -9.03 -19.38
N ARG A 85 -5.08 -8.57 -18.17
CA ARG A 85 -6.48 -8.27 -17.85
C ARG A 85 -6.88 -6.89 -18.39
N ASN A 86 -8.06 -6.84 -19.01
CA ASN A 86 -8.70 -5.59 -19.43
C ASN A 86 -9.60 -5.05 -18.31
N PHE A 87 -9.56 -3.73 -18.10
CA PHE A 87 -10.40 -3.02 -17.15
C PHE A 87 -11.22 -1.98 -17.90
N ARG A 88 -12.50 -1.85 -17.55
CA ARG A 88 -13.42 -0.87 -18.16
C ARG A 88 -13.21 0.53 -17.58
N SER A 89 -12.62 0.62 -16.39
CA SER A 89 -12.33 1.88 -15.71
C SER A 89 -11.19 1.75 -14.71
N TYR A 90 -10.61 2.89 -14.35
CA TYR A 90 -9.65 3.01 -13.24
C TYR A 90 -10.25 2.64 -11.88
N LYS A 91 -11.58 2.75 -11.74
CA LYS A 91 -12.29 2.29 -10.53
C LYS A 91 -12.29 0.79 -10.43
N GLU A 92 -12.64 0.10 -11.50
CA GLU A 92 -12.61 -1.37 -11.54
C GLU A 92 -11.20 -1.89 -11.25
N TRP A 93 -10.18 -1.21 -11.79
CA TRP A 93 -8.79 -1.53 -11.49
C TRP A 93 -8.46 -1.36 -9.99
N GLY A 94 -8.82 -0.22 -9.38
CA GLY A 94 -8.61 0.04 -7.96
C GLY A 94 -9.35 -0.94 -7.05
N ASP A 95 -10.62 -1.21 -7.35
CA ASP A 95 -11.44 -2.22 -6.64
C ASP A 95 -10.80 -3.60 -6.72
N THR A 96 -10.23 -3.96 -7.88
CA THR A 96 -9.54 -5.26 -8.05
C THR A 96 -8.21 -5.32 -7.30
N LEU A 97 -7.55 -4.17 -7.10
CA LEU A 97 -6.26 -4.09 -6.40
C LEU A 97 -6.42 -4.21 -4.87
N MET A 98 -7.57 -3.84 -4.33
CA MET A 98 -7.87 -3.90 -2.89
C MET A 98 -7.57 -5.28 -2.29
N HIS A 99 -6.96 -5.27 -1.10
CA HIS A 99 -6.57 -6.45 -0.33
C HIS A 99 -5.57 -7.40 -1.00
N LYS A 100 -5.05 -7.06 -2.19
CA LYS A 100 -3.96 -7.82 -2.79
C LYS A 100 -2.66 -7.54 -2.05
N SER A 101 -1.86 -8.59 -1.90
CA SER A 101 -0.53 -8.51 -1.34
C SER A 101 0.52 -8.44 -2.44
N LEU A 102 1.55 -7.64 -2.21
CA LEU A 102 2.70 -7.45 -3.09
C LEU A 102 3.91 -7.02 -2.28
N ARG A 103 5.09 -7.05 -2.90
CA ARG A 103 6.30 -6.53 -2.29
C ARG A 103 6.68 -5.18 -2.92
N LEU A 104 6.75 -4.14 -2.10
CA LEU A 104 7.15 -2.81 -2.54
C LEU A 104 8.65 -2.62 -2.38
N VAL A 105 9.26 -1.93 -3.35
CA VAL A 105 10.61 -1.38 -3.22
C VAL A 105 10.47 0.09 -2.82
N VAL A 106 10.79 0.39 -1.56
CA VAL A 106 10.69 1.72 -0.98
C VAL A 106 12.06 2.39 -1.00
N GLY A 107 12.12 3.60 -1.53
CA GLY A 107 13.27 4.49 -1.43
C GLY A 107 12.95 5.74 -0.62
N GLU A 108 13.86 6.70 -0.69
CA GLU A 108 13.71 8.02 -0.10
C GLU A 108 13.55 9.08 -1.20
N ARG A 109 12.63 10.00 -0.97
CA ARG A 109 12.51 11.24 -1.74
C ARG A 109 12.78 12.41 -0.82
N GLU A 110 13.69 13.29 -1.24
CA GLU A 110 13.85 14.58 -0.59
C GLU A 110 12.88 15.60 -1.20
N TYR A 111 12.17 16.31 -0.34
CA TYR A 111 11.30 17.42 -0.71
C TYR A 111 11.34 18.49 0.37
N ASN A 112 11.71 19.72 -0.01
CA ASN A 112 11.90 20.85 0.90
C ASN A 112 12.81 20.52 2.11
N GLY A 113 13.93 19.81 1.86
CA GLY A 113 14.89 19.41 2.89
C GLY A 113 14.40 18.31 3.85
N LYS A 114 13.20 17.75 3.62
CA LYS A 114 12.65 16.62 4.37
C LYS A 114 12.67 15.36 3.50
N LYS A 115 13.05 14.24 4.10
CA LYS A 115 13.03 12.93 3.45
C LYS A 115 11.69 12.26 3.71
N TYR A 116 11.11 11.65 2.68
CA TYR A 116 9.86 10.91 2.74
C TYR A 116 10.03 9.53 2.09
N PRO A 117 9.36 8.49 2.58
CA PRO A 117 9.34 7.20 1.89
C PRO A 117 8.62 7.35 0.55
N GLN A 118 9.18 6.77 -0.51
CA GLN A 118 8.57 6.73 -1.83
C GLN A 118 8.61 5.31 -2.39
N VAL A 119 7.51 4.88 -3.03
CA VAL A 119 7.46 3.59 -3.74
C VAL A 119 8.15 3.72 -5.09
N ASN A 120 9.30 3.05 -5.24
CA ASN A 120 10.11 3.07 -6.45
C ASN A 120 9.84 1.86 -7.36
N GLY A 121 9.33 0.76 -6.82
CA GLY A 121 9.06 -0.44 -7.61
C GLY A 121 8.08 -1.41 -6.96
N PHE A 122 7.63 -2.36 -7.77
CA PHE A 122 6.65 -3.38 -7.41
C PHE A 122 7.17 -4.76 -7.79
N LYS A 123 7.09 -5.71 -6.88
CA LYS A 123 7.44 -7.11 -7.09
C LYS A 123 6.29 -8.01 -6.65
N PRO A 124 6.14 -9.21 -7.24
CA PRO A 124 5.26 -10.22 -6.69
C PRO A 124 5.57 -10.49 -5.22
N SER A 125 4.53 -10.70 -4.42
CA SER A 125 4.67 -11.16 -3.05
C SER A 125 5.31 -12.55 -3.04
N GLU A 126 6.27 -12.77 -2.14
CA GLU A 126 6.88 -14.09 -1.93
C GLU A 126 6.19 -14.84 -0.78
N VAL A 127 5.26 -14.20 -0.09
CA VAL A 127 4.57 -14.76 1.06
C VAL A 127 3.10 -14.98 0.74
N ALA A 128 2.61 -16.18 0.99
CA ALA A 128 1.19 -16.50 0.86
C ALA A 128 0.32 -15.45 1.57
N PRO A 129 -0.86 -15.09 1.01
CA PRO A 129 -1.74 -14.12 1.63
C PRO A 129 -2.15 -14.57 3.04
N PRO A 130 -2.38 -13.63 3.98
CA PRO A 130 -2.80 -13.96 5.33
C PRO A 130 -4.07 -14.81 5.29
N ARG A 131 -4.12 -15.86 6.13
CA ARG A 131 -5.30 -16.71 6.24
C ARG A 131 -6.46 -15.87 6.77
N ARG A 132 -7.60 -15.88 6.06
CA ARG A 132 -8.84 -15.32 6.62
C ARG A 132 -9.24 -16.18 7.81
N ILE A 133 -9.41 -15.56 8.97
CA ILE A 133 -10.03 -16.22 10.13
C ILE A 133 -11.53 -16.21 9.86
N GLU A 134 -12.11 -17.37 9.60
CA GLU A 134 -13.55 -17.56 9.63
C GLU A 134 -13.96 -17.66 11.11
N ILE A 135 -14.58 -16.60 11.63
CA ILE A 135 -15.16 -16.63 12.98
C ILE A 135 -16.55 -17.26 12.83
N SER A 136 -16.76 -18.41 13.47
CA SER A 136 -18.08 -19.05 13.49
C SER A 136 -18.93 -18.46 14.62
N ASP A 137 -20.27 -18.50 14.48
CA ASP A 137 -21.18 -18.04 15.54
C ASP A 137 -20.97 -18.79 16.88
N SER A 138 -20.40 -19.99 16.83
CA SER A 138 -20.00 -20.78 18.01
C SER A 138 -18.77 -20.25 18.75
N ASP A 139 -17.97 -19.36 18.15
CA ASP A 139 -16.76 -18.78 18.75
C ASP A 139 -17.03 -17.48 19.53
N VAL A 140 -18.28 -16.99 19.53
CA VAL A 140 -18.68 -15.78 20.24
C VAL A 140 -19.35 -16.16 21.57
N PRO A 141 -18.71 -15.93 22.74
CA PRO A 141 -19.35 -16.16 24.02
C PRO A 141 -20.45 -15.11 24.23
N PHE A 142 -21.70 -15.58 24.35
CA PHE A 142 -22.88 -14.80 24.69
C PHE A 142 -22.94 -14.46 26.19
#